data_AF-A0A3N5R5Z5-F1
#
_entry.id   AF-A0A3N5R5Z5-F1
#
_cell.length_a   1.000
_cell.length_b   1.000
_cell.length_c   1.000
_cell.angle_alpha   90.00
_cell.angle_beta   90.00
_cell.angle_gamma   90.00
#
_symmetry.space_group_name_H-M   'P 1'
#
loop_
_entity.id
_entity.type
_entity.pdbx_description
1 polymer ?
#
loop_
_entity_poly.entity_id
_entity_poly.type
_entity_poly.pdbx_seq_one_letter_code
_entity_poly.pdbx_strand_id
1 'polypeptide(L)'
;MANHLFLYLTAFCVTGGIEKFNKAFIKALGEIAIEQNFNIKVLSAYDTIPDERYISKSLFKGYGKKRLRFVISSAYEANTSDIVFLGHINLAPVGLLLKVLNPKVKLLLI
;
A
#
# COMPACT_ATOMS: atom_id res chain seq x y z
N MET A 1 5.89 -8.66 15.75
CA MET A 1 4.61 -8.09 15.30
C MET A 1 4.58 -8.21 13.79
N ALA A 2 3.51 -8.73 13.20
CA ALA A 2 3.44 -8.88 11.74
C ALA A 2 3.45 -7.51 11.07
N ASN A 3 4.04 -7.40 9.90
CA ASN A 3 4.14 -6.18 9.12
C ASN A 3 3.47 -6.39 7.77
N HIS A 4 2.55 -5.50 7.41
CA HIS A 4 1.84 -5.56 6.14
C HIS A 4 2.00 -4.25 5.36
N LEU A 5 2.00 -4.37 4.05
CA LEU A 5 2.17 -3.25 3.12
C LEU A 5 1.02 -3.23 2.14
N PHE A 6 0.38 -2.08 1.98
CA PHE A 6 -0.58 -1.85 0.90
C PHE A 6 -0.01 -0.89 -0.14
N LEU A 7 0.04 -1.35 -1.38
CA LEU A 7 0.44 -0.58 -2.55
C LEU A 7 -0.78 -0.31 -3.42
N TYR A 8 -1.00 0.96 -3.75
CA TYR A 8 -2.08 1.36 -4.65
C TYR A 8 -1.70 2.55 -5.52
N LEU A 9 -2.50 2.81 -6.55
CA LEU A 9 -2.21 3.88 -7.50
C LEU A 9 -2.71 5.24 -6.99
N THR A 10 -4.01 5.36 -6.72
CA THR A 10 -4.65 6.58 -6.21
C THR A 10 -5.93 6.28 -5.45
N ALA A 11 -6.28 7.16 -4.52
CA ALA A 11 -7.50 7.13 -3.73
C ALA A 11 -7.97 8.54 -3.39
N PHE A 12 -7.06 9.45 -3.06
CA PHE A 12 -7.41 10.73 -2.45
C PHE A 12 -7.38 11.91 -3.43
N CYS A 13 -6.53 11.88 -4.45
CA CYS A 13 -6.38 12.98 -5.40
C CYS A 13 -7.34 12.94 -6.60
N VAL A 14 -8.01 11.80 -6.84
CA VAL A 14 -9.05 11.63 -7.89
C VAL A 14 -10.24 10.88 -7.28
N THR A 15 -11.39 10.92 -7.95
CA THR A 15 -12.57 10.13 -7.59
C THR A 15 -12.97 9.20 -8.73
N GLY A 16 -13.24 7.94 -8.39
CA GLY A 16 -13.70 6.90 -9.29
C GLY A 16 -14.01 5.62 -8.51
N GLY A 17 -14.29 4.53 -9.23
CA GLY A 17 -14.66 3.24 -8.61
C GLY A 17 -13.51 2.64 -7.80
N ILE A 18 -12.32 2.56 -8.39
CA ILE A 18 -11.14 1.98 -7.73
C ILE A 18 -10.65 2.85 -6.57
N GLU A 19 -10.83 4.17 -6.66
CA GLU A 19 -10.48 5.11 -5.60
C GLU A 19 -11.38 4.94 -4.38
N LYS A 20 -12.68 4.75 -4.58
CA LYS A 20 -13.63 4.44 -3.49
C LYS A 20 -13.28 3.10 -2.83
N PHE A 21 -12.95 2.09 -3.63
CA PHE A 21 -12.48 0.80 -3.12
C PHE A 21 -11.21 0.96 -2.28
N ASN A 22 -10.18 1.65 -2.80
CA ASN A 22 -8.93 1.88 -2.08
C ASN A 22 -9.16 2.62 -0.75
N LYS A 23 -10.04 3.63 -0.70
CA LYS A 23 -10.40 4.31 0.56
C LYS A 23 -11.01 3.35 1.56
N ALA A 24 -12.00 2.55 1.14
CA ALA A 24 -12.66 1.58 2.00
C ALA A 24 -11.68 0.51 2.50
N PHE A 25 -10.83 0.01 1.62
CA PHE A 25 -9.81 -0.99 1.94
C PHE A 25 -8.77 -0.44 2.93
N ILE A 26 -8.26 0.77 2.71
CA ILE A 26 -7.32 1.44 3.62
C ILE A 26 -7.91 1.55 5.04
N LYS A 27 -9.16 1.99 5.14
CA LYS A 27 -9.83 2.14 6.44
C LYS A 27 -10.02 0.80 7.14
N ALA A 28 -10.57 -0.19 6.44
CA ALA A 28 -10.78 -1.52 6.99
C ALA A 28 -9.45 -2.17 7.42
N LEU A 29 -8.41 -2.07 6.59
CA LEU A 29 -7.09 -2.60 6.92
C LEU A 29 -6.48 -1.91 8.16
N GLY A 30 -6.69 -0.61 8.31
CA GLY A 30 -6.26 0.15 9.50
C GLY A 30 -6.97 -0.28 10.78
N GLU A 31 -8.29 -0.47 10.72
CA GLU A 31 -9.09 -0.94 11.85
C GLU A 31 -8.67 -2.36 12.27
N ILE A 32 -8.55 -3.27 11.29
CA ILE A 32 -8.11 -4.66 11.54
C ILE A 32 -6.68 -4.71 12.09
N ALA A 33 -5.79 -3.83 11.63
CA ALA A 33 -4.41 -3.75 12.13
C ALA A 33 -4.35 -3.45 13.63
N ILE A 34 -5.22 -2.57 14.11
CA ILE A 34 -5.34 -2.23 15.53
C ILE A 34 -5.92 -3.42 16.30
N GLU A 35 -7.01 -4.01 15.81
CA GLU A 35 -7.69 -5.13 16.47
C GLU A 35 -6.80 -6.37 16.61
N GLN A 36 -6.02 -6.68 15.57
CA GLN A 36 -5.18 -7.88 15.49
C GLN A 36 -3.72 -7.60 15.86
N ASN A 37 -3.40 -6.38 16.27
CA ASN A 37 -2.08 -5.94 16.73
C ASN A 37 -0.95 -6.26 15.71
N PHE A 38 -1.12 -5.80 14.47
CA PHE A 38 -0.08 -5.81 13.45
C PHE A 38 0.20 -4.41 12.89
N ASN A 39 1.38 -4.23 12.30
CA ASN A 39 1.77 -2.96 11.71
C ASN A 39 1.35 -2.90 10.24
N ILE A 40 0.92 -1.71 9.80
CA ILE A 40 0.65 -1.44 8.40
C ILE A 40 1.42 -0.24 7.90
N LYS A 41 1.82 -0.30 6.62
CA LYS A 41 2.22 0.86 5.84
C LYS A 41 1.43 0.91 4.54
N VAL A 42 1.10 2.12 4.12
CA VAL A 42 0.30 2.37 2.93
C VAL A 42 1.05 3.33 2.00
N LEU A 43 1.37 2.86 0.80
CA LEU A 43 2.10 3.65 -0.20
C LEU A 43 1.22 3.91 -1.43
N SER A 44 1.15 5.17 -1.85
CA SER A 44 0.42 5.60 -3.05
C SER A 44 1.36 6.11 -4.13
N ALA A 45 1.17 5.63 -5.36
CA ALA A 45 1.95 6.13 -6.50
C ALA A 45 1.63 7.59 -6.85
N TYR A 46 0.36 8.00 -6.72
CA TYR A 46 -0.13 9.29 -7.22
C TYR A 46 -0.58 10.27 -6.16
N ASP A 47 -1.08 9.82 -5.02
CA ASP A 47 -1.46 10.72 -3.93
C ASP A 47 -0.22 11.37 -3.30
N THR A 48 -0.42 12.50 -2.62
CA THR A 48 0.61 13.21 -1.86
C THR A 48 0.31 13.21 -0.38
N ILE A 49 -0.96 13.42 -0.02
CA ILE A 49 -1.49 13.44 1.34
C ILE A 49 -2.65 12.44 1.45
N PRO A 50 -2.82 11.79 2.61
CA PRO A 50 -4.00 10.99 2.87
C PRO A 50 -5.16 11.88 3.33
N ASP A 51 -6.35 11.31 3.35
CA ASP A 51 -7.45 11.81 4.16
C ASP A 51 -7.42 11.11 5.53
N GLU A 52 -7.21 11.87 6.60
CA GLU A 52 -7.02 11.32 7.96
C GLU A 52 -8.27 10.63 8.53
N ARG A 53 -9.43 10.77 7.87
CA ARG A 53 -10.63 9.97 8.18
C ARG A 53 -10.48 8.49 7.81
N TYR A 54 -9.52 8.16 6.96
CA TYR A 54 -9.28 6.78 6.49
C TYR A 54 -7.97 6.20 7.02
N ILE A 55 -6.92 7.02 7.21
CA ILE A 55 -5.63 6.56 7.74
C ILE A 55 -4.80 7.71 8.33
N SER A 56 -4.11 7.45 9.43
CA SER A 56 -3.13 8.39 9.99
C SER A 56 -2.00 8.67 9.00
N LYS A 57 -1.58 9.94 8.93
CA LYS A 57 -0.43 10.38 8.14
C LYS A 57 0.87 9.65 8.49
N SER A 58 1.02 9.14 9.71
CA SER A 58 2.21 8.37 10.11
C SER A 58 2.33 7.00 9.43
N LEU A 59 1.22 6.43 8.99
CA LEU A 59 1.15 5.10 8.34
C LEU A 59 1.15 5.21 6.81
N PHE A 60 1.08 6.43 6.28
CA PHE A 60 0.87 6.69 4.86
C PHE A 60 2.05 7.43 4.23
N LYS A 61 2.36 7.08 2.96
CA LYS A 61 3.28 7.85 2.13
C LYS A 61 2.83 7.92 0.67
N GLY A 62 2.58 9.15 0.22
CA GLY A 62 2.23 9.46 -1.17
C GLY A 62 3.46 9.93 -1.96
N TYR A 63 3.61 9.45 -3.20
CA TYR A 63 4.76 9.77 -4.05
C TYR A 63 4.47 10.81 -5.13
N GLY A 64 3.23 11.26 -5.31
CA GLY A 64 2.90 12.36 -6.21
C GLY A 64 3.43 12.16 -7.64
N LYS A 65 3.23 10.98 -8.23
CA LYS A 65 3.72 10.57 -9.57
C LYS A 65 5.22 10.29 -9.67
N LYS A 66 6.01 10.36 -8.59
CA LYS A 66 7.43 9.98 -8.58
C LYS A 66 7.62 8.45 -8.57
N ARG A 67 7.30 7.80 -9.70
CA ARG A 67 7.24 6.34 -9.88
C ARG A 67 8.48 5.60 -9.42
N LEU A 68 9.68 6.08 -9.77
CA LEU A 68 10.92 5.41 -9.37
C LEU A 68 11.09 5.38 -7.85
N ARG A 69 10.80 6.50 -7.17
CA ARG A 69 10.85 6.57 -5.70
C ARG A 69 9.80 5.67 -5.06
N PHE A 70 8.61 5.60 -5.64
CA PHE A 70 7.55 4.69 -5.20
C PHE A 70 8.02 3.23 -5.27
N VAL A 71 8.60 2.80 -6.41
CA VAL A 71 9.10 1.42 -6.58
C VAL A 71 10.23 1.11 -5.60
N ILE A 72 11.22 2.00 -5.46
CA ILE A 72 12.35 1.79 -4.54
C ILE A 72 11.86 1.67 -3.09
N SER A 73 10.96 2.56 -2.67
CA SER A 73 10.39 2.45 -1.32
C SER A 73 9.49 1.25 -1.13
N SER A 74 8.75 0.83 -2.16
CA SER A 74 7.97 -0.39 -2.13
C SER A 74 8.88 -1.60 -1.90
N ALA A 75 10.04 -1.65 -2.58
CA ALA A 75 11.05 -2.69 -2.36
C ALA A 75 11.62 -2.68 -0.96
N TYR A 76 11.94 -1.48 -0.45
CA TYR A 76 12.46 -1.31 0.91
C TYR A 76 11.46 -1.80 1.97
N GLU A 77 10.20 -1.37 1.89
CA GLU A 77 9.17 -1.74 2.86
C GLU A 77 8.71 -3.20 2.70
N ALA A 78 8.70 -3.74 1.48
CA ALA A 78 8.37 -5.14 1.24
C ALA A 78 9.41 -6.11 1.81
N ASN A 79 10.66 -5.67 2.02
CA ASN A 79 11.71 -6.51 2.61
C ASN A 79 11.42 -6.85 4.09
N THR A 80 10.70 -5.99 4.80
CA THR A 80 10.32 -6.18 6.20
C THR A 80 8.86 -6.57 6.39
N SER A 81 8.12 -6.74 5.28
CA SER A 81 6.69 -7.08 5.29
C SER A 81 6.48 -8.58 5.09
N ASP A 82 5.49 -9.13 5.77
CA ASP A 82 5.03 -10.51 5.61
C ASP A 82 4.06 -10.63 4.43
N ILE A 83 3.18 -9.63 4.27
CA ILE A 83 2.15 -9.57 3.23
C ILE A 83 2.20 -8.21 2.53
N VAL A 84 2.20 -8.23 1.20
CA VAL A 84 2.04 -7.05 0.35
C VAL A 84 0.75 -7.18 -0.45
N PHE A 85 -0.17 -6.27 -0.18
CA PHE A 85 -1.42 -6.10 -0.90
C PHE A 85 -1.21 -5.15 -2.09
N LEU A 86 -1.62 -5.57 -3.28
CA LEU A 86 -1.60 -4.78 -4.51
C LEU A 86 -3.04 -4.41 -4.84
N GLY A 87 -3.41 -3.13 -4.74
CA GLY A 87 -4.80 -2.69 -4.97
C GLY A 87 -5.21 -2.56 -6.45
N HIS A 88 -4.37 -2.99 -7.39
CA HIS A 88 -4.71 -3.03 -8.82
C HIS A 88 -3.70 -3.87 -9.61
N ILE A 89 -4.14 -4.49 -10.72
CA ILE A 89 -3.30 -5.29 -11.62
C ILE A 89 -2.13 -4.50 -12.24
N ASN A 90 -2.26 -3.18 -12.34
CA ASN A 90 -1.20 -2.29 -12.83
C ASN A 90 0.03 -2.27 -11.92
N LEU A 91 -0.10 -2.77 -10.69
CA LEU A 91 1.02 -2.95 -9.76
C LEU A 91 1.62 -4.36 -9.83
N ALA A 92 1.09 -5.27 -10.65
CA ALA A 92 1.64 -6.62 -10.80
C ALA A 92 3.12 -6.61 -11.21
N PRO A 93 3.62 -5.74 -12.12
CA PRO A 93 5.05 -5.67 -12.42
C PRO A 93 5.89 -5.28 -11.20
N VAL A 94 5.38 -4.38 -10.36
CA VAL A 94 6.02 -4.02 -9.09
C VAL A 94 6.01 -5.24 -8.17
N GLY A 95 4.87 -5.89 -7.99
CA GLY A 95 4.74 -7.12 -7.20
C GLY A 95 5.73 -8.21 -7.62
N LEU A 96 5.85 -8.51 -8.90
CA LEU A 96 6.82 -9.49 -9.42
C LEU A 96 8.25 -9.10 -9.05
N LEU A 97 8.61 -7.83 -9.23
CA LEU A 97 9.92 -7.31 -8.81
C LEU A 97 10.15 -7.49 -7.30
N LEU A 98 9.14 -7.22 -6.47
CA LEU A 98 9.21 -7.45 -5.03
C LEU A 98 9.41 -8.92 -4.69
N LYS A 99 8.77 -9.84 -5.43
CA LYS A 99 8.92 -11.29 -5.22
C LYS A 99 10.32 -11.79 -5.58
N VAL A 100 10.93 -11.22 -6.62
CA VAL A 100 12.32 -11.54 -6.99
C VAL A 100 13.28 -11.06 -5.89
N LEU A 101 13.06 -9.86 -5.34
CA LEU A 101 13.92 -9.29 -4.28
C LEU A 101 13.68 -9.92 -2.91
N ASN A 102 12.43 -10.25 -2.57
CA ASN A 102 12.05 -10.93 -1.34
C ASN A 102 11.13 -12.12 -1.67
N PRO A 103 11.67 -13.31 -1.95
CA PRO A 103 10.88 -14.49 -2.30
C PRO A 103 9.91 -14.94 -1.20
N LYS A 104 10.16 -14.58 0.06
CA LYS A 104 9.33 -14.98 1.21
C LYS A 104 8.04 -14.16 1.33
N VAL A 105 8.00 -12.94 0.78
CA VAL A 105 6.84 -12.06 0.91
C VAL A 105 5.61 -12.66 0.24
N LYS A 106 4.46 -12.63 0.93
CA LYS A 106 3.19 -13.07 0.35
C LYS A 106 2.58 -11.91 -0.42
N LEU A 107 2.33 -12.10 -1.71
CA LEU A 107 1.65 -11.11 -2.55
C LEU A 107 0.17 -11.44 -2.65
N LEU A 108 -0.69 -10.44 -2.45
CA LEU A 108 -2.13 -10.53 -2.65
C LEU A 108 -2.55 -9.41 -3.60
N LEU A 109 -3.03 -9.78 -4.79
CA LEU A 109 -3.65 -8.86 -5.73
C LEU A 109 -5.14 -8.80 -5.43
N ILE A 110 -5.68 -7.59 -5.24
CA ILE A 110 -7.08 -7.34 -4.90
C ILE A 110 -7.68 -6.35 -5.89
#